data_AF-A0A133ZGC6-F1
#
_entry.id   AF-A0A133ZGC6-F1
#
_cell.length_a   1.000
_cell.length_b   1.000
_cell.length_c   1.000
_cell.angle_alpha   90.00
_cell.angle_beta   90.00
_cell.angle_gamma   90.00
#
_symmetry.space_group_name_H-M   'P 1'
#
loop_
_entity.id
_entity.type
_entity.pdbx_description
1 polymer ?
#
loop_
_entity_poly.entity_id
_entity_poly.type
_entity_poly.pdbx_seq_one_letter_code
_entity_poly.pdbx_strand_id
1 'polypeptide(L)' 'MCDICGVTPCDCRCPNATQKAVYICTECGEPICEDDWYWDSDDGPICERCMGEMNREQILYLCGQPLKKAEWEIEWRN' A
#
# COMPACT_ATOMS: atom_id res chain seq x y z
N MET A 1 -28.29 -5.92 8.33
CA MET A 1 -27.47 -4.93 7.62
C MET A 1 -27.06 -3.87 8.63
N CYS A 2 -25.76 -3.57 8.76
CA CYS A 2 -25.28 -2.59 9.74
C CYS A 2 -25.58 -1.15 9.27
N ASP A 3 -25.99 -0.27 10.19
CA ASP A 3 -26.31 1.14 9.87
C ASP A 3 -25.08 1.99 9.52
N ILE A 4 -23.86 1.51 9.83
CA ILE A 4 -22.60 2.21 9.55
C ILE A 4 -22.02 1.77 8.20
N CYS A 5 -21.83 0.46 8.00
CA CYS A 5 -21.14 -0.07 6.82
C CYS A 5 -22.07 -0.74 5.79
N GLY A 6 -23.37 -0.91 6.09
CA GLY A 6 -24.33 -1.44 5.12
C GLY A 6 -24.17 -2.92 4.78
N VAL A 7 -23.35 -3.69 5.50
CA VAL A 7 -23.09 -5.12 5.22
C VAL A 7 -23.42 -6.02 6.43
N THR A 8 -23.51 -7.34 6.22
CA THR A 8 -23.69 -8.34 7.28
C THR A 8 -22.98 -9.65 6.88
N PRO A 9 -21.93 -10.09 7.60
CA PRO A 9 -21.32 -9.44 8.78
C PRO A 9 -20.72 -8.05 8.46
N CYS A 10 -20.43 -7.26 9.50
CA CYS A 10 -19.82 -5.94 9.33
C CYS A 10 -18.46 -6.03 8.65
N ASP A 11 -18.18 -5.17 7.67
CA ASP A 11 -16.82 -4.97 7.11
C ASP A 11 -15.79 -4.73 8.22
N CYS A 12 -14.56 -5.23 8.08
CA CYS A 12 -13.57 -5.17 9.17
C CYS A 12 -13.16 -3.75 9.57
N ARG A 13 -13.42 -2.75 8.72
CA ARG A 13 -13.17 -1.32 8.99
C ARG A 13 -14.30 -0.68 9.81
N CYS A 14 -15.43 -1.36 9.96
CA CYS A 14 -16.54 -0.88 10.76
C CYS A 14 -16.18 -0.96 12.26
N PRO A 15 -16.50 0.06 13.08
CA PRO A 15 -16.30 -0.01 14.53
C PRO A 15 -17.13 -1.13 15.20
N ASN A 16 -18.19 -1.61 14.53
CA ASN A 16 -19.01 -2.73 14.98
C ASN A 16 -18.51 -4.09 14.43
N ALA A 17 -17.38 -4.13 13.74
CA ALA A 17 -16.82 -5.35 13.22
C ALA A 17 -16.37 -6.27 14.35
N THR A 18 -16.84 -7.52 14.31
CA THR A 18 -16.31 -8.59 15.15
C THR A 18 -15.14 -9.31 14.48
N GLN A 19 -15.04 -9.21 13.16
CA GLN A 19 -13.91 -9.70 12.37
C GLN A 19 -12.70 -8.78 12.53
N LYS A 20 -11.51 -9.39 12.60
CA LYS A 20 -10.24 -8.67 12.72
C LYS A 20 -9.69 -8.34 11.35
N ALA A 21 -8.97 -7.22 11.25
CA ALA A 21 -8.11 -6.93 10.12
C ALA A 21 -7.03 -8.01 9.98
N VAL A 22 -6.65 -8.35 8.75
CA VAL A 22 -5.50 -9.21 8.48
C VAL A 22 -4.20 -8.41 8.64
N TYR A 23 -4.19 -7.18 8.10
CA TYR A 23 -3.10 -6.22 8.22
C TYR A 23 -3.62 -4.81 8.51
N ILE A 24 -2.72 -3.92 8.89
CA ILE A 24 -2.98 -2.48 9.00
C ILE A 24 -2.07 -1.78 7.98
N CYS A 25 -2.66 -0.97 7.10
CA CYS A 25 -1.90 -0.24 6.09
C CYS A 25 -0.86 0.68 6.76
N THR A 26 0.41 0.54 6.40
CA THR A 26 1.49 1.36 6.97
C THR A 26 1.40 2.83 6.57
N GLU A 27 0.77 3.14 5.43
CA GLU A 27 0.64 4.50 4.93
C GLU A 27 -0.54 5.27 5.54
N CYS A 28 -1.74 4.68 5.58
CA CYS A 28 -2.94 5.39 6.07
C CYS A 28 -3.48 4.89 7.42
N GLY A 29 -2.96 3.79 7.97
CA GLY A 29 -3.43 3.20 9.22
C GLY A 29 -4.78 2.48 9.13
N GLU A 30 -5.39 2.42 7.95
CA GLU A 30 -6.67 1.74 7.76
C GLU A 30 -6.50 0.20 7.78
N PRO A 31 -7.49 -0.53 8.30
CA PRO A 31 -7.54 -1.99 8.19
C PRO A 31 -7.53 -2.50 6.74
N ILE A 32 -6.76 -3.56 6.52
CA ILE A 32 -6.80 -4.41 5.33
C ILE A 32 -7.49 -5.71 5.76
N CYS A 33 -8.71 -5.91 5.25
CA CYS A 33 -9.57 -7.05 5.54
C CYS A 33 -9.16 -8.28 4.73
N GLU A 34 -9.76 -9.41 5.05
CA GLU A 34 -9.69 -10.61 4.22
C GLU A 34 -10.19 -10.29 2.79
N ASP A 35 -9.53 -10.87 1.79
CA ASP A 35 -9.75 -10.66 0.35
C ASP A 35 -9.46 -9.25 -0.21
N ASP A 36 -8.98 -8.30 0.59
CA ASP A 36 -8.52 -7.01 0.07
C ASP A 36 -7.18 -7.13 -0.67
N TRP A 37 -7.03 -6.32 -1.72
CA TRP A 37 -5.75 -6.13 -2.38
C TRP A 37 -4.83 -5.24 -1.56
N TYR A 38 -3.58 -5.70 -1.40
CA TYR A 38 -2.52 -4.94 -0.77
C TYR A 38 -1.18 -5.24 -1.43
N TRP A 39 -0.24 -4.31 -1.29
CA TRP A 39 1.16 -4.49 -1.64
C TRP A 39 1.95 -4.80 -0.37
N ASP A 40 2.55 -5.98 -0.33
CA ASP A 40 3.51 -6.38 0.71
C ASP A 40 4.88 -5.75 0.40
N SER A 41 5.09 -4.51 0.87
CA SER A 41 6.36 -3.79 0.68
C SER A 41 7.36 -4.13 1.80
N ASP A 42 8.64 -3.80 1.59
CA ASP A 42 9.68 -3.99 2.61
C ASP A 42 9.42 -3.19 3.89
N ASP A 43 8.70 -2.06 3.77
CA ASP A 43 8.29 -1.21 4.91
C ASP A 43 6.97 -1.69 5.56
N GLY A 44 6.35 -2.73 5.01
CA GLY A 44 5.11 -3.35 5.49
C GLY A 44 3.95 -3.26 4.49
N PRO A 45 2.76 -3.73 4.89
CA PRO A 45 1.61 -3.85 3.99
C PRO A 45 0.98 -2.49 3.66
N ILE A 46 0.77 -2.21 2.38
CA ILE A 46 0.16 -0.98 1.86
C ILE A 46 -1.12 -1.33 1.11
N CYS A 47 -2.25 -0.73 1.45
CA CYS A 47 -3.53 -1.02 0.77
C CYS A 47 -3.55 -0.54 -0.68
N GLU A 48 -4.38 -1.18 -1.53
CA GLU A 48 -4.51 -0.83 -2.96
C GLU A 48 -4.77 0.67 -3.20
N ARG A 49 -5.60 1.31 -2.37
CA ARG A 49 -5.89 2.75 -2.48
C ARG A 49 -4.62 3.59 -2.33
N CYS A 50 -3.85 3.37 -1.27
CA CYS A 50 -2.60 4.11 -1.05
C CYS A 50 -1.60 3.83 -2.16
N MET A 51 -1.48 2.58 -2.60
CA MET A 51 -0.62 2.23 -3.74
C MET A 51 -1.06 2.97 -5.02
N GLY A 52 -2.37 3.08 -5.29
CA GLY A 52 -2.90 3.78 -6.45
C GLY A 52 -2.69 5.30 -6.43
N GLU A 53 -2.50 5.89 -5.25
CA GLU A 53 -2.17 7.31 -5.06
C GLU A 53 -0.67 7.59 -5.19
N MET A 54 0.18 6.57 -5.11
CA MET A 54 1.62 6.72 -5.27
C MET A 54 2.00 7.02 -6.71
N ASN A 55 2.97 7.91 -6.87
CA ASN A 55 3.61 8.13 -8.16
C ASN A 55 4.65 7.03 -8.46
N ARG A 56 5.12 7.00 -9.71
CA ARG A 56 6.07 5.97 -10.19
C ARG A 56 7.41 6.02 -9.45
N GLU A 57 7.87 7.20 -9.06
CA GLU A 57 9.14 7.35 -8.33
C GLU A 57 9.04 6.75 -6.92
N GLN A 58 7.93 6.97 -6.22
CA GLN A 58 7.67 6.40 -4.90
C GLN A 58 7.60 4.87 -4.95
N ILE A 59 6.88 4.32 -5.93
CA ILE A 59 6.81 2.87 -6.16
C ILE A 59 8.20 2.29 -6.41
N LEU A 60 8.97 2.89 -7.33
CA LEU A 60 10.32 2.43 -7.63
C LEU A 60 11.27 2.52 -6.44
N TYR A 61 11.12 3.54 -5.60
CA TYR A 61 11.90 3.67 -4.36
C TYR A 61 11.59 2.52 -3.39
N LEU A 62 10.31 2.22 -3.14
CA LEU A 62 9.88 1.12 -2.27
C LEU A 62 10.25 -0.26 -2.82
N CYS A 63 10.35 -0.41 -4.15
CA CYS A 63 10.89 -1.62 -4.78
C CYS A 63 12.43 -1.76 -4.66
N GLY A 64 13.12 -0.80 -4.03
CA GLY A 64 14.59 -0.78 -3.99
C GLY A 64 15.25 -0.45 -5.34
N GLN A 65 14.50 0.12 -6.29
CA GLN A 65 14.92 0.41 -7.66
C GLN A 65 14.71 1.89 -8.05
N PRO A 66 15.21 2.86 -7.26
CA PRO A 66 14.94 4.27 -7.50
C PRO A 66 15.48 4.73 -8.87
N LEU A 67 14.80 5.70 -9.48
CA LEU A 67 15.30 6.37 -10.68
C LEU A 67 16.67 7.00 -10.39
N LYS A 68 17.58 6.87 -11.35
CA LYS A 68 18.91 7.48 -11.28
C LYS A 68 19.00 8.64 -12.23
N LYS A 69 19.62 9.72 -11.78
CA LYS A 69 19.97 10.85 -12.66
C LYS A 69 21.12 10.41 -13.55
N ALA A 70 21.01 10.65 -14.86
CA ALA A 70 22.13 10.47 -15.76
C ALA A 70 23.17 11.55 -15.48
N GLU A 71 24.37 11.13 -15.07
CA GLU A 71 25.51 12.01 -14.85
C GLU A 71 26.55 11.78 -15.95
N TRP A 72 27.20 12.86 -16.39
CA TRP A 72 28.27 12.79 -17.39
C TRP A 72 29.55 12.26 -16.73
N GLU A 73 29.72 10.94 -16.74
CA GLU A 73 31.00 10.27 -16.44
C GLU A 73 31.32 9.25 -17.53
N ILE A 74 31.50 9.72 -18.76
CA ILE A 74 32.08 8.89 -19.82
C ILE A 74 33.52 9.39 -20.03
N GLU A 75 34.47 8.76 -19.35
CA GLU A 75 35.84 8.67 -19.87
C GLU A 75 35.77 7.75 -21.10
N TRP A 76 35.70 8.35 -22.28
CA TRP A 76 35.94 7.64 -23.52
C TRP A 76 37.36 7.08 -23.45
N ARG A 77 37.51 5.79 -23.14
CA ARG A 77 38.78 5.09 -23.33
C ARG A 77 39.06 5.09 -24.84
N ASN A 78 40.06 5.87 -25.23
CA ASN A 78 40.67 5.86 -26.57
C ASN A 78 41.17 4.47 -26.94
#